data_AF-A0A353VML7-F1
#
_entry.id   AF-A0A353VML7-F1
#
_cell.length_a   1.000
_cell.length_b   1.000
_cell.length_c   1.000
_cell.angle_alpha   90.00
_cell.angle_beta   90.00
_cell.angle_gamma   90.00
#
_symmetry.space_group_name_H-M   'P 1'
#
loop_
_entity.id
_entity.type
_entity.pdbx_description
1 polymer ?
#
loop_
_entity_poly.entity_id
_entity_poly.type
_entity_poly.pdbx_seq_one_letter_code
_entity_poly.pdbx_strand_id
1 'polypeptide(L)'
;MMAAFLILELVRVLWKGSAPSRSNLIMLSTLLWRSLKYLRYSILSYNRHGIHSKFLYQFLDEVVYQKGEVYPPLLSEYRMSLESDPGEIIITDYGAGSQSNSSRTRKVKDIAKNSSKSKKWTELLYRIIKRTSPATVVELGTSLGITTANLSSAAPESKIITIEGCPETSKVADGRFNLFGLDNIELINGTFEDKFRDTLHKIGKLDFLFIDGNHRGNAILKYLEWSLPYLHTNSVVILDDIYWSRDMYAGWQKIIEKEEIKLSLDLFQIGILFFNADLTKEHYLIRY
;
A
#
# COMPACT_ATOMS: atom_id res chain seq x y z
N MET A 1 8.26 -13.92 10.92
CA MET A 1 6.80 -13.74 11.14
C MET A 1 5.96 -14.20 9.94
N MET A 2 6.23 -13.72 8.71
CA MET A 2 5.41 -14.10 7.53
C MET A 2 5.51 -15.58 7.14
N ALA A 3 6.69 -16.21 7.21
CA ALA A 3 6.82 -17.65 6.97
C ALA A 3 6.02 -18.49 7.99
N ALA A 4 6.04 -18.10 9.27
CA ALA A 4 5.28 -18.77 10.33
C ALA A 4 3.75 -18.59 10.14
N PHE A 5 3.32 -17.40 9.74
CA PHE A 5 1.91 -17.12 9.41
C PHE A 5 1.43 -17.94 8.20
N LEU A 6 2.23 -18.00 7.13
CA LEU A 6 1.90 -18.78 5.93
C LEU A 6 1.82 -20.28 6.23
N ILE A 7 2.70 -20.81 7.08
CA ILE A 7 2.67 -22.21 7.54
C ILE A 7 1.45 -22.49 8.41
N LEU A 8 1.12 -21.60 9.37
CA LEU A 8 -0.07 -21.74 10.23
C LEU A 8 -1.37 -21.77 9.42
N GLU A 9 -1.47 -20.94 8.38
CA GLU A 9 -2.67 -20.88 7.54
C GLU A 9 -2.76 -22.08 6.58
N LEU A 10 -1.62 -22.58 6.10
CA LEU A 10 -1.52 -23.87 5.41
C LEU A 10 -2.03 -25.02 6.28
N VAL A 11 -1.60 -25.07 7.55
CA VAL A 11 -2.05 -26.10 8.52
C VAL A 11 -3.55 -25.98 8.79
N ARG A 12 -4.09 -24.76 8.97
CA ARG A 12 -5.53 -24.55 9.20
C ARG A 12 -6.40 -25.01 8.04
N VAL A 13 -5.99 -24.78 6.80
CA VAL A 13 -6.76 -25.22 5.62
C VAL A 13 -6.72 -26.75 5.48
N LEU A 14 -5.59 -27.39 5.84
CA LEU A 14 -5.42 -28.85 5.74
C LEU A 14 -6.06 -29.63 6.91
N TRP A 15 -6.20 -29.03 8.10
CA TRP A 15 -6.68 -29.72 9.31
C TRP A 15 -8.20 -30.00 9.33
N LYS A 16 -9.01 -29.47 8.41
CA LYS A 16 -10.49 -29.59 8.46
C LYS A 16 -11.07 -31.00 8.14
N GLY A 17 -10.27 -32.06 8.06
CA GLY A 17 -10.74 -33.46 8.03
C GLY A 17 -11.65 -33.84 6.84
N SER A 18 -11.80 -32.97 5.86
CA SER A 18 -12.66 -33.11 4.68
C SER A 18 -11.90 -32.69 3.42
N ALA A 19 -12.22 -33.27 2.27
CA ALA A 19 -11.53 -32.97 1.02
C ALA A 19 -11.59 -31.46 0.72
N PRO A 20 -10.46 -30.80 0.42
CA PRO A 20 -10.43 -29.36 0.21
C PRO A 20 -11.27 -28.99 -1.02
N SER A 21 -12.14 -27.98 -0.86
CA SER A 21 -12.89 -27.41 -1.98
C SER A 21 -11.95 -26.79 -3.02
N ARG A 22 -12.47 -26.56 -4.23
CA ARG A 22 -11.71 -25.87 -5.30
C ARG A 22 -11.21 -24.49 -4.85
N SER A 23 -11.98 -23.75 -4.06
CA SER A 23 -11.56 -22.47 -3.48
C SER A 23 -10.40 -22.63 -2.50
N ASN A 24 -10.43 -23.66 -1.65
CA ASN A 24 -9.35 -23.95 -0.70
C ASN A 24 -8.05 -24.30 -1.43
N LEU A 25 -8.14 -25.08 -2.51
CA LEU A 25 -6.98 -25.43 -3.33
C LEU A 25 -6.35 -24.21 -4.02
N ILE A 26 -7.17 -23.29 -4.54
CA ILE A 26 -6.69 -22.04 -5.14
C ILE A 26 -5.98 -21.17 -4.08
N MET A 27 -6.57 -21.02 -2.90
CA MET A 27 -5.98 -20.28 -1.78
C MET A 27 -4.65 -20.90 -1.34
N LEU A 28 -4.59 -22.22 -1.14
CA LEU A 28 -3.36 -22.95 -0.82
C LEU A 28 -2.27 -22.76 -1.87
N SER A 29 -2.63 -22.85 -3.16
CA SER A 29 -1.69 -22.66 -4.26
C SER A 29 -1.10 -21.24 -4.29
N THR A 30 -1.91 -20.25 -3.91
CA THR A 30 -1.51 -18.84 -3.82
C THR A 30 -0.56 -18.64 -2.62
N LEU A 31 -0.90 -19.19 -1.45
CA LEU A 31 -0.07 -19.13 -0.24
C LEU A 31 1.28 -19.81 -0.43
N LEU A 32 1.31 -20.99 -1.06
CA LEU A 32 2.55 -21.70 -1.38
C LEU A 32 3.41 -20.88 -2.36
N TRP A 33 2.80 -20.35 -3.42
CA TRP A 33 3.50 -19.52 -4.39
C TRP A 33 4.09 -18.25 -3.75
N ARG A 34 3.32 -17.55 -2.91
CA ARG A 34 3.81 -16.39 -2.13
C ARG A 34 4.96 -16.78 -1.20
N SER A 35 4.86 -17.92 -0.52
CA SER A 35 5.91 -18.43 0.37
C SER A 35 7.22 -18.66 -0.39
N LEU A 36 7.16 -19.31 -1.55
CA LEU A 36 8.32 -19.56 -2.41
C LEU A 36 8.93 -18.25 -2.93
N LYS A 37 8.08 -17.30 -3.36
CA LYS A 37 8.54 -15.96 -3.76
C LYS A 37 9.22 -15.23 -2.60
N TYR A 38 8.69 -15.32 -1.38
CA TYR A 38 9.29 -14.71 -0.21
C TYR A 38 10.64 -15.34 0.16
N LEU A 39 10.77 -16.66 0.02
CA LEU A 39 12.05 -17.35 0.22
C LEU A 39 13.09 -16.87 -0.80
N ARG A 40 12.72 -16.82 -2.09
CA ARG A 40 13.59 -16.28 -3.14
C ARG A 40 13.97 -14.82 -2.87
N TYR A 41 13.00 -13.98 -2.54
CA TYR A 41 13.23 -12.58 -2.16
C TYR A 41 14.21 -12.50 -1.00
N SER A 42 14.03 -13.29 0.06
CA SER A 42 14.90 -13.26 1.24
C SER A 42 16.35 -13.67 0.96
N ILE A 43 16.58 -14.52 -0.05
CA ILE A 43 17.91 -14.96 -0.47
C ILE A 43 18.57 -13.91 -1.38
N LEU A 44 17.80 -13.31 -2.29
CA LEU A 44 18.32 -12.41 -3.34
C LEU A 44 18.32 -10.94 -2.94
N SER A 45 17.59 -10.56 -1.87
CA SER A 45 17.44 -9.16 -1.48
C SER A 45 18.74 -8.57 -0.95
N TYR A 46 19.07 -7.38 -1.45
CA TYR A 46 20.16 -6.56 -0.97
C TYR A 46 19.82 -5.94 0.39
N ASN A 47 20.86 -5.70 1.17
CA ASN A 47 20.83 -4.81 2.33
C ASN A 47 21.55 -3.50 1.95
N ARG A 48 22.02 -2.75 2.95
CA ARG A 48 22.77 -1.49 2.78
C ARG A 48 24.05 -1.60 1.94
N HIS A 49 24.65 -2.78 1.85
CA HIS A 49 25.95 -3.01 1.20
C HIS A 49 25.77 -3.55 -0.22
N GLY A 50 26.55 -3.02 -1.18
CA GLY A 50 26.50 -3.43 -2.60
C GLY A 50 25.71 -2.49 -3.52
N ILE A 51 25.37 -1.29 -3.06
CA ILE A 51 24.65 -0.28 -3.84
C ILE A 51 25.61 0.84 -4.23
N HIS A 52 25.70 1.12 -5.53
CA HIS A 52 26.60 2.14 -6.07
C HIS A 52 25.92 3.51 -6.25
N SER A 53 24.58 3.54 -6.34
CA SER A 53 23.82 4.78 -6.42
C SER A 53 23.83 5.51 -5.07
N LYS A 54 24.43 6.71 -5.03
CA LYS A 54 24.44 7.57 -3.84
C LYS A 54 23.03 7.91 -3.36
N PHE A 55 22.12 8.18 -4.29
CA PHE A 55 20.71 8.42 -4.01
C PHE A 55 20.09 7.23 -3.28
N LEU A 56 20.25 6.02 -3.83
CA LEU A 56 19.66 4.83 -3.24
C LEU A 56 20.27 4.51 -1.87
N TYR A 57 21.59 4.63 -1.73
CA TYR A 57 22.25 4.42 -0.44
C TYR A 57 21.68 5.35 0.65
N GLN A 58 21.57 6.65 0.35
CA GLN A 58 20.99 7.63 1.27
C GLN A 58 19.52 7.31 1.58
N PHE A 59 18.72 7.01 0.56
CA PHE A 59 17.31 6.64 0.76
C PHE A 59 17.17 5.39 1.65
N LEU A 60 18.01 4.38 1.46
CA LEU A 60 17.95 3.19 2.30
C LEU A 60 18.37 3.45 3.74
N ASP A 61 19.43 4.22 3.96
CA ASP A 61 19.93 4.47 5.32
C ASP A 61 19.02 5.43 6.09
N GLU A 62 18.63 6.52 5.45
CA GLU A 62 17.84 7.61 6.03
C GLU A 62 16.35 7.31 6.08
N VAL A 63 15.82 6.40 5.25
CA VAL A 63 14.37 6.16 5.17
C VAL A 63 14.04 4.69 5.45
N VAL A 64 14.58 3.75 4.68
CA VAL A 64 14.17 2.35 4.81
C VAL A 64 14.63 1.73 6.14
N TYR A 65 15.88 1.95 6.51
CA TYR A 65 16.51 1.34 7.69
C TYR A 65 16.72 2.30 8.86
N GLN A 66 16.11 3.50 8.81
CA GLN A 66 16.18 4.46 9.90
C GLN A 66 15.60 3.83 11.18
N LYS A 67 16.30 4.01 12.29
CA LYS A 67 15.88 3.54 13.62
C LYS A 67 15.67 4.75 14.53
N GLY A 68 14.78 4.59 15.51
CA GLY A 68 14.60 5.58 16.58
C GLY A 68 13.84 6.84 16.18
N GLU A 69 13.15 6.85 15.03
CA GLU A 69 12.25 7.95 14.71
C GLU A 69 11.06 7.98 15.66
N VAL A 70 10.75 9.18 16.15
CA VAL A 70 9.60 9.44 17.00
C VAL A 70 8.41 9.77 16.11
N TYR A 71 7.39 8.93 16.17
CA TYR A 71 6.13 9.12 15.46
C TYR A 71 5.15 9.93 16.32
N PRO A 72 4.32 10.79 15.71
CA PRO A 72 3.27 11.51 16.43
C PRO A 72 2.36 10.56 17.22
N PRO A 73 2.10 10.83 18.52
CA PRO A 73 1.19 10.02 19.35
C PRO A 73 -0.18 9.81 18.69
N LEU A 74 -0.65 10.84 17.97
CA LEU A 74 -1.88 10.84 17.18
C LEU A 74 -2.05 9.60 16.31
N LEU A 75 -0.97 9.07 15.70
CA LEU A 75 -1.06 7.91 14.81
C LEU A 75 -1.41 6.62 15.56
N SER A 76 -0.87 6.47 16.77
CA SER A 76 -1.25 5.35 17.64
C SER A 76 -2.65 5.51 18.20
N GLU A 77 -3.05 6.73 18.56
CA GLU A 77 -4.39 7.03 19.07
C GLU A 77 -5.47 6.83 18.00
N TYR A 78 -5.22 7.27 16.76
CA TYR A 78 -6.09 7.04 15.61
C TYR A 78 -6.35 5.55 15.40
N ARG A 79 -5.28 4.73 15.38
CA ARG A 79 -5.41 3.28 15.27
C ARG A 79 -6.19 2.67 16.45
N MET A 80 -5.86 3.04 17.68
CA MET A 80 -6.55 2.51 18.87
C MET A 80 -8.04 2.87 18.88
N SER A 81 -8.41 4.06 18.39
CA SER A 81 -9.81 4.47 18.27
C SER A 81 -10.60 3.52 17.36
N LEU A 82 -10.00 3.04 16.27
CA LEU A 82 -10.63 2.09 15.36
C LEU A 82 -10.61 0.66 15.90
N GLU A 83 -9.52 0.23 16.53
CA GLU A 83 -9.37 -1.13 17.08
C GLU A 83 -10.26 -1.40 18.30
N SER A 84 -10.80 -0.35 18.91
CA SER A 84 -11.77 -0.39 20.01
C SER A 84 -13.23 -0.20 19.56
N ASP A 85 -13.47 0.19 18.31
CA ASP A 85 -14.80 0.49 17.78
C ASP A 85 -15.62 -0.80 17.49
N PRO A 86 -16.71 -1.07 18.24
CA PRO A 86 -17.54 -2.25 18.03
C PRO A 86 -18.56 -2.09 16.90
N GLY A 87 -18.66 -0.90 16.30
CA GLY A 87 -19.64 -0.57 15.26
C GLY A 87 -19.54 -1.49 14.05
N GLU A 88 -20.68 -1.74 13.41
CA GLU A 88 -20.79 -2.59 12.23
C GLU A 88 -21.07 -1.74 11.00
N ILE A 89 -20.38 -2.05 9.91
CA ILE A 89 -20.53 -1.39 8.62
C ILE A 89 -20.72 -2.40 7.50
N ILE A 90 -21.41 -1.98 6.45
CA ILE A 90 -21.62 -2.77 5.24
C ILE A 90 -20.46 -2.49 4.27
N ILE A 91 -19.71 -3.53 3.95
CA ILE A 91 -18.59 -3.47 3.00
C ILE A 91 -19.09 -3.68 1.58
N THR A 92 -18.79 -2.70 0.73
CA THR A 92 -18.94 -2.81 -0.72
C THR A 92 -17.55 -2.97 -1.35
N ASP A 93 -17.25 -4.16 -1.85
CA ASP A 93 -15.93 -4.47 -2.41
C ASP A 93 -15.93 -4.28 -3.94
N TYR A 94 -15.09 -3.35 -4.41
CA TYR A 94 -14.89 -3.06 -5.83
C TYR A 94 -13.62 -3.69 -6.42
N GLY A 95 -12.82 -4.37 -5.58
CA GLY A 95 -11.53 -4.93 -5.95
C GLY A 95 -11.51 -6.45 -6.10
N ALA A 96 -10.36 -7.05 -5.81
CA ALA A 96 -10.17 -8.50 -5.87
C ALA A 96 -10.84 -9.29 -4.74
N GLY A 97 -11.48 -8.65 -3.75
CA GLY A 97 -12.07 -9.36 -2.61
C GLY A 97 -11.12 -9.52 -1.41
N SER A 98 -11.67 -9.64 -0.21
CA SER A 98 -10.95 -10.18 0.95
C SER A 98 -10.77 -11.71 0.81
N GLN A 99 -9.57 -12.23 1.10
CA GLN A 99 -9.27 -13.68 0.99
C GLN A 99 -9.86 -14.52 2.14
N SER A 100 -10.32 -13.90 3.23
CA SER A 100 -10.64 -14.60 4.48
C SER A 100 -12.07 -14.44 4.99
N ASN A 101 -12.85 -13.44 4.53
CA ASN A 101 -14.21 -13.22 5.04
C ASN A 101 -15.19 -12.79 3.92
N SER A 102 -16.27 -13.55 3.77
CA SER A 102 -17.32 -13.32 2.77
C SER A 102 -18.52 -12.53 3.29
N SER A 103 -18.57 -12.21 4.59
CA SER A 103 -19.65 -11.42 5.17
C SER A 103 -19.61 -9.98 4.65
N ARG A 104 -20.76 -9.48 4.18
CA ARG A 104 -20.93 -8.08 3.77
C ARG A 104 -20.98 -7.13 4.96
N THR A 105 -21.35 -7.60 6.16
CA THR A 105 -21.32 -6.80 7.38
C THR A 105 -20.07 -7.15 8.18
N ARG A 106 -19.29 -6.14 8.57
CA ARG A 106 -18.05 -6.31 9.34
C ARG A 106 -17.95 -5.25 10.44
N LYS A 107 -17.34 -5.61 11.56
CA LYS A 107 -17.04 -4.66 12.64
C LYS A 107 -15.84 -3.79 12.27
N VAL A 108 -15.88 -2.51 12.64
CA VAL A 108 -14.78 -1.56 12.41
C VAL A 108 -13.48 -2.07 13.01
N LYS A 109 -13.49 -2.52 14.28
CA LYS A 109 -12.32 -3.13 14.92
C LYS A 109 -11.73 -4.33 14.18
N ASP A 110 -12.57 -5.13 13.53
CA ASP A 110 -12.11 -6.33 12.82
C ASP A 110 -11.47 -5.96 11.48
N ILE A 111 -11.92 -4.88 10.85
CA ILE A 111 -11.28 -4.31 9.65
C ILE A 111 -9.95 -3.64 10.04
N ALA A 112 -9.93 -2.87 11.13
CA ALA A 112 -8.74 -2.20 11.63
C ALA A 112 -7.60 -3.18 11.94
N LYS A 113 -7.93 -4.31 12.58
CA LYS A 113 -6.95 -5.33 12.98
C LYS A 113 -6.45 -6.20 11.83
N ASN A 114 -7.34 -6.55 10.90
CA ASN A 114 -7.05 -7.62 9.92
C ASN A 114 -6.83 -7.12 8.50
N SER A 115 -7.27 -5.90 8.17
CA SER A 115 -7.27 -5.38 6.79
C SER A 115 -6.50 -4.07 6.65
N SER A 116 -6.10 -3.44 7.75
CA SER A 116 -5.27 -2.24 7.69
C SER A 116 -3.79 -2.60 7.65
N LYS A 117 -2.97 -1.72 7.05
CA LYS A 117 -1.52 -1.89 7.05
C LYS A 117 -0.96 -2.03 8.44
N SER A 118 0.11 -2.81 8.59
CA SER A 118 0.79 -2.91 9.89
C SER A 118 1.55 -1.62 10.22
N LYS A 119 1.79 -1.41 11.52
CA LYS A 119 2.58 -0.26 12.02
C LYS A 119 3.92 -0.12 11.30
N LYS A 120 4.62 -1.24 11.05
CA LYS A 120 5.89 -1.28 10.31
C LYS A 120 5.79 -0.56 8.95
N TRP A 121 4.75 -0.84 8.18
CA TRP A 121 4.57 -0.28 6.83
C TRP A 121 4.06 1.15 6.86
N THR A 122 3.14 1.49 7.77
CA THR A 122 2.67 2.89 7.91
C THR A 122 3.80 3.80 8.36
N GLU A 123 4.67 3.33 9.26
CA GLU A 123 5.89 4.03 9.65
C GLU A 123 6.84 4.23 8.48
N LEU A 124 7.06 3.23 7.62
CA LEU A 124 7.88 3.42 6.41
C LEU A 124 7.29 4.50 5.50
N LEU A 125 5.98 4.46 5.24
CA LEU A 125 5.30 5.48 4.42
C LEU A 125 5.45 6.88 5.02
N TYR A 126 5.29 7.01 6.35
CA TYR A 126 5.52 8.27 7.06
C TYR A 126 6.93 8.82 6.79
N ARG A 127 7.97 7.97 6.91
CA ARG A 127 9.36 8.40 6.66
C ARG A 127 9.59 8.79 5.20
N ILE A 128 9.00 8.06 4.26
CA ILE A 128 9.10 8.40 2.84
C ILE A 128 8.46 9.76 2.58
N ILE A 129 7.23 10.00 3.03
CA ILE A 129 6.53 11.28 2.85
C ILE A 129 7.31 12.44 3.50
N LYS A 130 7.80 12.24 4.72
CA LYS A 130 8.61 13.26 5.41
C LYS A 130 9.88 13.59 4.64
N ARG A 131 10.57 12.57 4.09
CA ARG A 131 11.79 12.74 3.30
C ARG A 131 11.55 13.43 1.96
N THR A 132 10.44 13.13 1.29
CA THR A 132 10.11 13.68 -0.03
C THR A 132 9.40 15.02 0.05
N SER A 133 8.73 15.32 1.18
CA SER A 133 7.97 16.55 1.42
C SER A 133 7.10 16.96 0.21
N PRO A 134 6.21 16.08 -0.27
CA PRO A 134 5.44 16.31 -1.48
C PRO A 134 4.46 17.48 -1.28
N ALA A 135 4.15 18.28 -2.30
CA ALA A 135 3.08 19.27 -2.18
C ALA A 135 1.71 18.61 -2.33
N THR A 136 1.60 17.60 -3.21
CA THR A 136 0.37 16.84 -3.46
C THR A 136 0.59 15.34 -3.32
N VAL A 137 -0.26 14.69 -2.53
CA VAL A 137 -0.32 13.25 -2.35
C VAL A 137 -1.67 12.74 -2.82
N VAL A 138 -1.69 11.71 -3.66
CA VAL A 138 -2.90 10.96 -4.00
C VAL A 138 -2.79 9.54 -3.47
N GLU A 139 -3.82 9.07 -2.77
CA GLU A 139 -3.97 7.70 -2.31
C GLU A 139 -5.20 7.04 -2.96
N LEU A 140 -5.02 5.83 -3.49
CA LEU A 140 -6.09 5.00 -4.01
C LEU A 140 -6.37 3.86 -3.04
N GLY A 141 -7.41 3.99 -2.21
CA GLY A 141 -7.79 3.03 -1.18
C GLY A 141 -7.60 3.58 0.23
N THR A 142 -8.58 4.34 0.73
CA THR A 142 -8.56 4.93 2.08
C THR A 142 -8.84 3.88 3.16
N SER A 143 -9.78 2.97 2.91
CA SER A 143 -10.36 2.09 3.92
C SER A 143 -10.80 2.89 5.16
N LEU A 144 -10.33 2.54 6.36
CA LEU A 144 -10.60 3.27 7.61
C LEU A 144 -9.70 4.50 7.84
N GLY A 145 -8.83 4.85 6.88
CA GLY A 145 -8.01 6.07 6.93
C GLY A 145 -6.71 5.99 7.73
N ILE A 146 -6.30 4.82 8.20
CA ILE A 146 -5.05 4.68 8.99
C ILE A 146 -3.81 5.11 8.19
N THR A 147 -3.71 4.68 6.93
CA THR A 147 -2.60 5.06 6.06
C THR A 147 -2.69 6.55 5.73
N THR A 148 -3.86 7.05 5.33
CA THR A 148 -4.12 8.46 5.05
C THR A 148 -3.72 9.37 6.22
N ALA A 149 -4.06 8.99 7.47
CA ALA A 149 -3.68 9.73 8.66
C ALA A 149 -2.16 9.78 8.86
N ASN A 150 -1.44 8.70 8.51
CA ASN A 150 0.03 8.71 8.49
C ASN A 150 0.58 9.66 7.43
N LEU A 151 0.04 9.64 6.21
CA LEU A 151 0.47 10.52 5.12
C LEU A 151 0.25 12.00 5.49
N SER A 152 -0.93 12.33 6.00
CA SER A 152 -1.30 13.67 6.48
C SER A 152 -0.40 14.16 7.61
N SER A 153 -0.16 13.33 8.63
CA SER A 153 0.70 13.70 9.77
C SER A 153 2.18 13.85 9.38
N ALA A 154 2.64 13.11 8.36
CA ALA A 154 4.02 13.18 7.88
C ALA A 154 4.33 14.46 7.11
N ALA A 155 3.32 15.06 6.48
CA ALA A 155 3.45 16.32 5.76
C ALA A 155 2.17 17.17 5.92
N PRO A 156 2.04 17.88 7.06
CA PRO A 156 0.84 18.68 7.37
C PRO A 156 0.55 19.80 6.36
N GLU A 157 1.59 20.30 5.68
CA GLU A 157 1.47 21.35 4.66
C GLU A 157 1.07 20.80 3.27
N SER A 158 1.11 19.48 3.08
CA SER A 158 0.73 18.84 1.81
C SER A 158 -0.77 18.77 1.67
N LYS A 159 -1.25 18.82 0.43
CA LYS A 159 -2.60 18.42 0.11
C LYS A 159 -2.66 16.90 -0.05
N ILE A 160 -3.40 16.22 0.82
CA ILE A 160 -3.64 14.77 0.72
C ILE A 160 -5.00 14.53 0.09
N ILE A 161 -5.07 13.83 -1.03
CA ILE A 161 -6.32 13.42 -1.67
C ILE A 161 -6.41 11.91 -1.58
N THR A 162 -7.48 11.37 -1.00
CA THR A 162 -7.67 9.93 -0.87
C THR A 162 -8.99 9.49 -1.48
N ILE A 163 -8.99 8.39 -2.24
CA ILE A 163 -10.16 7.89 -2.96
C ILE A 163 -10.58 6.55 -2.35
N GLU A 164 -11.85 6.45 -1.94
CA GLU A 164 -12.42 5.24 -1.34
C GLU A 164 -13.70 4.82 -2.04
N GLY A 165 -13.74 3.56 -2.48
CA GLY A 165 -14.92 3.00 -3.14
C GLY A 165 -16.08 2.76 -2.18
N CYS A 166 -15.81 2.22 -0.99
CA CYS A 166 -16.86 1.82 -0.06
C CYS A 166 -17.40 3.02 0.74
N PRO A 167 -18.69 3.39 0.60
CA PRO A 167 -19.25 4.57 1.28
C PRO A 167 -19.17 4.49 2.81
N GLU A 168 -19.32 3.30 3.39
CA GLU A 168 -19.34 3.15 4.85
C GLU A 168 -17.95 3.25 5.48
N THR A 169 -16.91 2.72 4.83
CA THR A 169 -15.52 2.92 5.29
C THR A 169 -15.10 4.37 5.11
N SER A 170 -15.50 4.99 4.00
CA SER A 170 -15.32 6.41 3.75
C SER A 170 -15.93 7.29 4.84
N LYS A 171 -17.18 7.06 5.24
CA LYS A 171 -17.83 7.78 6.35
C LYS A 171 -17.11 7.60 7.68
N VAL A 172 -16.63 6.38 7.96
CA VAL A 172 -15.85 6.12 9.16
C VAL A 172 -14.56 6.94 9.12
N ALA A 173 -13.76 6.83 8.06
CA ALA A 173 -12.51 7.55 7.89
C ALA A 173 -12.69 9.06 8.01
N ASP A 174 -13.65 9.64 7.29
CA ASP A 174 -13.97 11.07 7.34
C ASP A 174 -14.29 11.55 8.77
N GLY A 175 -15.13 10.80 9.49
CA GLY A 175 -15.43 11.10 10.89
C GLY A 175 -14.19 11.06 11.80
N ARG A 176 -13.21 10.21 11.51
CA ARG A 176 -11.98 10.12 12.31
C ARG A 176 -10.98 11.20 11.89
N PHE A 177 -10.88 11.56 10.62
CA PHE A 177 -10.07 12.70 10.19
C PHE A 177 -10.50 13.99 10.90
N ASN A 178 -11.82 14.24 10.94
CA ASN A 178 -12.39 15.37 11.67
C ASN A 178 -12.11 15.30 13.18
N LEU A 179 -12.28 14.13 13.81
CA LEU A 179 -12.02 13.95 15.24
C LEU A 179 -10.55 14.23 15.62
N PHE A 180 -9.62 13.90 14.74
CA PHE A 180 -8.18 14.05 14.96
C PHE A 180 -7.59 15.34 14.35
N GLY A 181 -8.41 16.23 13.78
CA GLY A 181 -7.96 17.52 13.22
C GLY A 181 -7.03 17.37 12.01
N LEU A 182 -7.28 16.38 11.15
CA LEU A 182 -6.48 16.12 9.94
C LEU A 182 -7.04 16.89 8.74
N ASP A 183 -6.94 18.22 8.81
CA ASP A 183 -7.65 19.16 7.92
C ASP A 183 -7.06 19.24 6.50
N ASN A 184 -5.87 18.69 6.27
CA ASN A 184 -5.22 18.68 4.96
C ASN A 184 -5.63 17.50 4.05
N ILE A 185 -6.67 16.75 4.45
CA ILE A 185 -7.19 15.59 3.73
C ILE A 185 -8.48 15.95 2.94
N GLU A 186 -8.47 15.73 1.63
CA GLU A 186 -9.65 15.69 0.76
C GLU A 186 -10.02 14.21 0.50
N LEU A 187 -11.06 13.71 1.18
CA LEU A 187 -11.60 12.37 0.92
C LEU A 187 -12.62 12.43 -0.23
N ILE A 188 -12.46 11.56 -1.22
CA ILE A 188 -13.39 11.40 -2.35
C ILE A 188 -13.99 9.99 -2.30
N ASN A 189 -15.31 9.89 -2.08
CA ASN A 189 -16.01 8.62 -2.20
C ASN A 189 -16.37 8.31 -3.67
N GLY A 190 -15.94 7.15 -4.16
CA GLY A 190 -16.20 6.66 -5.52
C GLY A 190 -15.17 5.63 -5.97
N THR A 191 -15.44 4.96 -7.09
CA THR A 191 -14.47 4.01 -7.66
C THR A 191 -13.26 4.74 -8.23
N PHE A 192 -12.14 4.03 -8.38
CA PHE A 192 -10.93 4.62 -8.97
C PHE A 192 -11.15 4.95 -10.44
N GLU A 193 -11.88 4.10 -11.17
CA GLU A 193 -12.25 4.33 -12.56
C GLU A 193 -13.03 5.63 -12.75
N ASP A 194 -13.94 5.93 -11.83
CA ASP A 194 -14.79 7.12 -11.92
C ASP A 194 -14.08 8.39 -11.45
N LYS A 195 -13.22 8.29 -10.42
CA LYS A 195 -12.71 9.48 -9.71
C LYS A 195 -11.26 9.80 -10.04
N PHE A 196 -10.41 8.82 -10.33
CA PHE A 196 -8.97 9.04 -10.33
C PHE A 196 -8.52 9.95 -11.47
N ARG A 197 -9.06 9.78 -12.68
CA ARG A 197 -8.72 10.65 -13.83
C ARG A 197 -9.09 12.10 -13.56
N ASP A 198 -10.30 12.35 -13.09
CA ASP A 198 -10.77 13.70 -12.76
C ASP A 198 -9.90 14.35 -11.67
N THR A 199 -9.50 13.58 -10.66
CA THR A 199 -8.55 14.03 -9.64
C THR A 199 -7.21 14.42 -10.25
N LEU A 200 -6.63 13.59 -11.13
CA LEU A 200 -5.37 13.89 -11.82
C LEU A 200 -5.48 15.17 -12.67
N HIS A 201 -6.55 15.31 -13.44
CA HIS A 201 -6.83 16.51 -14.22
C HIS A 201 -6.93 17.76 -13.34
N LYS A 202 -7.60 17.66 -12.19
CA LYS A 202 -7.79 18.76 -11.23
C LYS A 202 -6.48 19.24 -10.60
N ILE A 203 -5.57 18.31 -10.26
CA ILE A 203 -4.31 18.68 -9.60
C ILE A 203 -3.22 19.11 -10.59
N GLY A 204 -3.23 18.61 -11.82
CA GLY A 204 -2.29 18.96 -12.89
C GLY A 204 -0.83 18.50 -12.68
N LYS A 205 -0.42 18.22 -11.44
CA LYS A 205 0.90 17.70 -11.07
C LYS A 205 0.79 16.79 -9.84
N LEU A 206 1.52 15.68 -9.86
CA LEU A 206 1.46 14.65 -8.82
C LEU A 206 2.86 14.36 -8.25
N ASP A 207 3.12 14.79 -7.02
CA ASP A 207 4.40 14.54 -6.34
C ASP A 207 4.46 13.14 -5.72
N PHE A 208 3.34 12.63 -5.20
CA PHE A 208 3.29 11.30 -4.58
C PHE A 208 2.01 10.55 -4.90
N LEU A 209 2.12 9.30 -5.31
CA LEU A 209 0.99 8.40 -5.52
C LEU A 209 1.15 7.14 -4.69
N PHE A 210 0.12 6.80 -3.91
CA PHE A 210 0.04 5.53 -3.22
C PHE A 210 -1.14 4.70 -3.76
N ILE A 211 -0.85 3.52 -4.31
CA ILE A 211 -1.85 2.61 -4.88
C ILE A 211 -2.09 1.45 -3.91
N ASP A 212 -3.22 1.47 -3.22
CA ASP A 212 -3.62 0.54 -2.15
C ASP A 212 -5.03 -0.03 -2.37
N GLY A 213 -5.29 -0.54 -3.58
CA GLY A 213 -6.60 -1.09 -3.88
C GLY A 213 -6.69 -1.80 -5.24
N ASN A 214 -7.86 -2.40 -5.48
CA ASN A 214 -8.19 -3.31 -6.58
C ASN A 214 -7.39 -4.63 -6.59
N HIS A 215 -6.06 -4.61 -6.37
CA HIS A 215 -5.15 -5.77 -6.36
C HIS A 215 -5.29 -6.68 -7.58
N ARG A 216 -5.52 -6.08 -8.76
CA ARG A 216 -5.48 -6.73 -10.07
C ARG A 216 -4.36 -6.13 -10.91
N GLY A 217 -3.58 -6.97 -11.57
CA GLY A 217 -2.38 -6.58 -12.32
C GLY A 217 -2.70 -5.61 -13.46
N ASN A 218 -3.82 -5.79 -14.15
CA ASN A 218 -4.27 -4.87 -15.19
C ASN A 218 -4.72 -3.51 -14.65
N ALA A 219 -5.30 -3.47 -13.45
CA ALA A 219 -5.76 -2.23 -12.83
C ALA A 219 -4.59 -1.33 -12.44
N ILE A 220 -3.54 -1.89 -11.80
CA ILE A 220 -2.36 -1.09 -11.43
C ILE A 220 -1.60 -0.53 -12.62
N LEU A 221 -1.53 -1.30 -13.73
CA LEU A 221 -0.93 -0.83 -14.98
C LEU A 221 -1.70 0.37 -15.52
N LYS A 222 -3.02 0.25 -15.56
CA LYS A 222 -3.93 1.30 -16.03
C LYS A 222 -3.84 2.56 -15.16
N TYR A 223 -3.79 2.42 -13.83
CA TYR A 223 -3.66 3.56 -12.91
C TYR A 223 -2.31 4.26 -13.07
N LEU A 224 -1.21 3.51 -13.21
CA LEU A 224 0.09 4.10 -13.49
C LEU A 224 0.09 4.83 -14.84
N GLU A 225 -0.49 4.23 -15.89
CA GLU A 225 -0.58 4.87 -17.21
C GLU A 225 -1.35 6.18 -17.18
N TRP A 226 -2.40 6.26 -16.36
CA TRP A 226 -3.15 7.51 -16.18
C TRP A 226 -2.36 8.57 -15.43
N SER A 227 -1.50 8.16 -14.49
CA SER A 227 -0.72 9.10 -13.69
C SER A 227 0.54 9.61 -14.41
N LEU A 228 1.14 8.83 -15.32
CA LEU A 228 2.37 9.19 -16.04
C LEU A 228 2.43 10.63 -16.56
N PRO A 229 1.38 11.20 -17.21
CA PRO A 229 1.42 12.58 -17.71
C PRO A 229 1.53 13.67 -16.63
N TYR A 230 1.26 13.32 -15.36
CA TYR A 230 1.25 14.24 -14.22
C TYR A 230 2.45 14.05 -13.30
N LEU A 231 3.23 12.98 -13.51
CA LEU A 231 4.45 12.70 -12.77
C LEU A 231 5.62 13.55 -13.32
N HIS A 232 6.59 13.80 -12.47
CA HIS A 232 7.80 14.55 -12.77
C HIS A 232 9.03 13.89 -12.13
N THR A 233 10.21 14.46 -12.35
CA THR A 233 11.51 13.87 -11.94
C THR A 233 11.61 13.53 -10.43
N ASN A 234 10.86 14.23 -9.58
CA ASN A 234 10.86 14.02 -8.12
C ASN A 234 9.63 13.24 -7.62
N SER A 235 8.75 12.81 -8.52
CA SER A 235 7.58 12.03 -8.11
C SER A 235 8.00 10.69 -7.53
N VAL A 236 7.23 10.21 -6.56
CA VAL A 236 7.37 8.86 -6.02
C VAL A 236 6.02 8.15 -6.15
N VAL A 237 6.05 6.95 -6.71
CA VAL A 237 4.86 6.09 -6.78
C VAL A 237 5.14 4.85 -5.93
N ILE A 238 4.22 4.51 -5.03
CA ILE A 238 4.27 3.30 -4.23
C ILE A 238 3.05 2.43 -4.56
N LEU A 239 3.30 1.14 -4.79
CA LEU A 239 2.28 0.13 -5.02
C LEU A 239 2.27 -0.85 -3.84
N ASP A 240 1.10 -1.05 -3.25
CA ASP A 240 0.94 -2.06 -2.22
C ASP A 240 0.71 -3.46 -2.78
N ASP A 241 1.06 -4.45 -1.98
CA ASP A 241 0.69 -5.84 -2.17
C ASP A 241 1.15 -6.40 -3.54
N ILE A 242 2.36 -6.03 -3.98
CA ILE A 242 2.93 -6.40 -5.28
C ILE A 242 3.09 -7.92 -5.48
N TYR A 243 3.05 -8.71 -4.40
CA TYR A 243 3.01 -10.19 -4.39
C TYR A 243 1.65 -10.77 -3.96
N TRP A 244 0.57 -10.00 -3.96
CA TRP A 244 -0.75 -10.45 -3.52
C TRP A 244 -1.24 -11.70 -4.26
N SER A 245 -1.05 -11.70 -5.58
CA SER A 245 -1.43 -12.79 -6.48
C SER A 245 -0.43 -12.89 -7.63
N ARG A 246 -0.51 -13.98 -8.41
CA ARG A 246 0.28 -14.13 -9.63
C ARG A 246 -0.01 -13.03 -10.64
N ASP A 247 -1.27 -12.59 -10.71
CA ASP A 247 -1.72 -11.51 -11.59
C ASP A 247 -1.14 -10.16 -11.15
N MET A 248 -1.18 -9.83 -9.86
CA MET A 248 -0.55 -8.61 -9.33
C MET A 248 0.95 -8.59 -9.57
N TYR A 249 1.62 -9.71 -9.30
CA TYR A 249 3.05 -9.81 -9.55
C TYR A 249 3.38 -9.68 -11.04
N ALA A 250 2.59 -10.27 -11.94
CA ALA A 250 2.76 -10.06 -13.38
C ALA A 250 2.58 -8.59 -13.79
N GLY A 251 1.61 -7.89 -13.18
CA GLY A 251 1.46 -6.44 -13.34
C GLY A 251 2.69 -5.67 -12.86
N TRP A 252 3.21 -6.00 -11.68
CA TRP A 252 4.43 -5.40 -11.12
C TRP A 252 5.65 -5.60 -12.02
N GLN A 253 5.85 -6.81 -12.57
CA GLN A 253 6.96 -7.06 -13.50
C GLN A 253 6.86 -6.23 -14.78
N LYS A 254 5.64 -6.04 -15.31
CA LYS A 254 5.43 -5.15 -16.47
C LYS A 254 5.66 -3.68 -16.14
N ILE A 255 5.35 -3.26 -14.92
CA ILE A 255 5.59 -1.89 -14.46
C ILE A 255 7.09 -1.58 -14.45
N ILE A 256 7.92 -2.42 -13.81
CA ILE A 256 9.36 -2.14 -13.68
C ILE A 256 10.11 -2.14 -15.05
N GLU A 257 9.51 -2.70 -16.08
CA GLU A 257 10.03 -2.70 -17.46
C GLU A 257 9.77 -1.38 -18.20
N LYS A 258 8.86 -0.50 -17.74
CA LYS A 258 8.57 0.78 -18.40
C LYS A 258 9.79 1.73 -18.38
N GLU A 259 9.99 2.52 -19.43
CA GLU A 259 11.18 3.38 -19.61
C GLU A 259 11.14 4.65 -18.76
N GLU A 260 9.94 5.08 -18.38
CA GLU A 260 9.68 6.22 -17.52
C GLU A 260 10.19 5.99 -16.09
N ILE A 261 10.24 4.72 -15.66
CA ILE A 261 10.74 4.32 -14.35
C ILE A 261 12.25 4.16 -14.44
N LYS A 262 12.96 4.97 -13.66
CA LYS A 262 14.42 4.94 -13.60
C LYS A 262 14.92 4.09 -12.46
N LEU A 263 14.26 4.10 -11.31
CA LEU A 263 14.64 3.23 -10.22
C LEU A 263 13.41 2.60 -9.60
N SER A 264 13.45 1.28 -9.41
CA SER A 264 12.40 0.54 -8.72
C SER A 264 12.96 -0.29 -7.57
N LEU A 265 12.28 -0.24 -6.43
CA LEU A 265 12.61 -1.01 -5.23
C LEU A 265 11.46 -1.97 -4.92
N ASP A 266 11.79 -3.22 -4.70
CA ASP A 266 10.87 -4.26 -4.29
C ASP A 266 11.18 -4.67 -2.85
N LEU A 267 10.27 -4.31 -1.94
CA LEU A 267 10.35 -4.65 -0.52
C LEU A 267 9.43 -5.83 -0.18
N PHE A 268 9.05 -6.62 -1.19
CA PHE A 268 8.09 -7.72 -1.16
C PHE A 268 6.64 -7.34 -0.87
N GLN A 269 6.37 -6.54 0.16
CA GLN A 269 5.01 -6.03 0.39
C GLN A 269 4.71 -4.88 -0.57
N ILE A 270 5.64 -3.93 -0.70
CA ILE A 270 5.45 -2.74 -1.51
C ILE A 270 6.52 -2.63 -2.61
N GLY A 271 6.12 -2.07 -3.75
CA GLY A 271 7.02 -1.57 -4.77
C GLY A 271 7.14 -0.06 -4.68
N ILE A 272 8.35 0.49 -4.81
CA ILE A 272 8.62 1.94 -4.83
C ILE A 272 9.22 2.29 -6.18
N LEU A 273 8.72 3.34 -6.83
CA LEU A 273 9.15 3.79 -8.15
C LEU A 273 9.63 5.24 -8.09
N PHE A 274 10.77 5.49 -8.73
CA PHE A 274 11.35 6.81 -8.93
C PHE A 274 11.54 7.11 -10.42
N PHE A 275 11.31 8.37 -10.78
CA PHE A 275 11.27 8.86 -12.17
C PHE A 275 12.42 9.83 -12.49
N ASN A 276 13.36 9.99 -11.56
CA ASN A 276 14.46 10.95 -11.73
C ASN A 276 15.34 10.55 -12.92
N ALA A 277 15.39 11.41 -13.93
CA ALA A 277 16.13 11.18 -15.17
C ALA A 277 17.65 11.05 -14.98
N ASP A 278 18.19 11.56 -13.87
CA ASP A 278 19.61 11.43 -13.50
C ASP A 278 19.95 10.02 -12.97
N LEU A 279 18.93 9.20 -12.67
CA LEU A 279 19.12 7.81 -12.24
C LEU A 279 19.22 6.88 -13.45
N THR A 280 20.11 5.91 -13.36
CA THR A 280 20.18 4.78 -14.29
C THR A 280 19.00 3.84 -14.08
N LYS A 281 18.46 3.26 -15.17
CA LYS A 281 17.40 2.27 -15.12
C LYS A 281 17.84 1.03 -14.32
N GLU A 282 17.33 0.89 -13.11
CA GLU A 282 17.69 -0.21 -12.20
C GLU A 282 16.49 -0.73 -11.40
N HIS A 283 16.58 -2.01 -11.01
CA HIS A 283 15.61 -2.69 -10.14
C HIS A 283 16.33 -3.41 -9.01
N TYR A 284 15.92 -3.13 -7.77
CA TYR A 284 16.52 -3.74 -6.58
C TYR A 284 15.48 -4.45 -5.72
N LEU A 285 15.78 -5.69 -5.35
CA LEU A 285 15.11 -6.36 -4.23
C LEU A 285 15.77 -5.87 -2.94
N ILE A 286 15.03 -5.18 -2.08
CA ILE A 286 15.55 -4.59 -0.84
C ILE A 286 14.97 -5.33 0.36
N ARG A 287 15.83 -5.85 1.23
CA ARG A 287 15.42 -6.58 2.43
C ARG A 287 14.78 -5.61 3.43
N TYR A 288 13.55 -5.86 3.87
CA TYR A 288 12.88 -5.02 4.86
C TYR A 288 12.18 -5.81 5.97
#